data_AF-A0A1V4TSJ3-F1
#
_entry.id   AF-A0A1V4TSJ3-F1
#
_cell.length_a   1.000
_cell.length_b   1.000
_cell.length_c   1.000
_cell.angle_alpha   90.00
_cell.angle_beta   90.00
_cell.angle_gamma   90.00
#
_symmetry.space_group_name_H-M   'P 1'
#
loop_
_entity.id
_entity.type
_entity.pdbx_description
1 polymer ?
#
loop_
_entity_poly.entity_id
_entity_poly.type
_entity_poly.pdbx_seq_one_letter_code
_entity_poly.pdbx_strand_id
1 'polypeptide(L)'
;MRIASAVAELGLKHVVITSVTRDDLPDQGAGHYRAVVDAIRGGHPSAIIELLIPDMRSSEHELKSIVESGPDVLGHNIETVRRLQGIRDPRSTYEGTLETLRTIKRLDPSMMTKSSLMLGLGERYDEVIETLGDLREAGTEMVVMGQYLRPRNGRLEVHEYVSPETFQKLSQEAQDLGFRQVASGPLMRSSYPTAERDDKETPTC
;
A
#
# COMPACT_ATOMS: atom_id res chain seq x y z
N MET A 1 -2.43 10.54 23.05
CA MET A 1 -2.85 9.37 22.23
C MET A 1 -1.75 8.31 22.30
N ARG A 2 -2.07 7.03 22.54
CA ARG A 2 -1.07 5.97 22.82
C ARG A 2 -0.05 5.76 21.70
N ILE A 3 -0.47 5.85 20.44
CA ILE A 3 0.40 5.64 19.27
C ILE A 3 1.51 6.70 19.20
N ALA A 4 1.17 7.99 19.35
CA ALA A 4 2.17 9.06 19.31
C ALA A 4 3.21 8.95 20.44
N SER A 5 2.78 8.53 21.64
CA SER A 5 3.71 8.25 22.75
C SER A 5 4.69 7.14 22.39
N ALA A 6 4.21 6.03 21.81
CA ALA A 6 5.08 4.93 21.39
C ALA A 6 6.06 5.34 20.27
N VAL A 7 5.60 6.12 19.29
CA VAL A 7 6.45 6.65 18.21
C VAL A 7 7.61 7.49 18.78
N ALA A 8 7.30 8.37 19.74
CA ALA A 8 8.31 9.21 20.39
C ALA A 8 9.26 8.40 21.28
N GLU A 9 8.73 7.49 22.11
CA GLU A 9 9.53 6.65 23.01
C GLU A 9 10.51 5.74 22.25
N LEU A 10 10.09 5.20 21.11
CA LEU A 10 10.92 4.34 20.27
C LEU A 10 11.81 5.11 19.27
N GLY A 11 11.63 6.43 19.15
CA GLY A 11 12.37 7.27 18.21
C GLY A 11 12.18 6.86 16.75
N LEU A 12 10.96 6.46 16.37
CA LEU A 12 10.68 5.94 15.02
C LEU A 12 10.78 7.06 13.99
N LYS A 13 11.64 6.88 12.99
CA LYS A 13 11.82 7.83 11.88
C LYS A 13 10.77 7.66 10.78
N HIS A 14 10.22 6.46 10.63
CA HIS A 14 9.17 6.14 9.66
C HIS A 14 8.14 5.24 10.33
N VAL A 15 6.88 5.63 10.27
CA VAL A 15 5.75 4.97 10.91
C VAL A 15 4.70 4.63 9.86
N VAL A 16 4.36 3.35 9.74
CA VAL A 16 3.24 2.89 8.90
C VAL A 16 2.04 2.64 9.82
N ILE A 17 0.92 3.30 9.53
CA ILE A 17 -0.34 3.14 10.27
C ILE A 17 -1.36 2.47 9.35
N THR A 18 -2.01 1.42 9.85
CA THR A 18 -3.09 0.74 9.14
C THR A 18 -4.22 0.37 10.09
N SER A 19 -5.36 -0.05 9.54
CA SER A 19 -6.53 -0.44 10.30
C SER A 19 -7.29 -1.58 9.60
N VAL A 20 -8.20 -2.18 10.33
CA VAL A 20 -9.26 -3.01 9.74
C VAL A 20 -10.34 -2.11 9.14
N THR A 21 -11.07 -2.61 8.14
CA THR A 21 -12.24 -1.90 7.60
C THR A 21 -13.30 -1.69 8.69
N ARG A 22 -13.79 -0.45 8.83
CA ARG A 22 -14.77 -0.03 9.84
C ARG A 22 -16.08 0.40 9.21
N ASP A 23 -16.66 -0.49 8.40
CA ASP A 23 -17.98 -0.29 7.77
C ASP A 23 -19.12 0.01 8.75
N ASP A 24 -18.93 -0.33 10.02
CA ASP A 24 -19.82 -0.06 11.14
C ASP A 24 -19.80 1.41 11.60
N LEU A 25 -18.77 2.18 11.24
CA LEU A 25 -18.66 3.59 11.57
C LEU A 25 -19.16 4.49 10.44
N PRO A 26 -19.82 5.63 10.75
CA PRO A 26 -20.28 6.57 9.72
C PRO A 26 -19.14 7.14 8.86
N ASP A 27 -17.97 7.39 9.44
CA ASP A 27 -16.78 7.94 8.78
C ASP A 27 -15.80 6.85 8.30
N GLN A 28 -16.18 5.57 8.45
CA GLN A 28 -15.35 4.41 8.12
C GLN A 28 -13.97 4.40 8.80
N GLY A 29 -13.79 5.18 9.89
CA GLY A 29 -12.53 5.34 10.61
C GLY A 29 -11.62 6.46 10.10
N ALA A 30 -12.03 7.29 9.13
CA ALA A 30 -11.22 8.40 8.61
C ALA A 30 -10.78 9.38 9.71
N GLY A 31 -11.67 9.71 10.64
CA GLY A 31 -11.37 10.58 11.77
C GLY A 31 -10.29 9.99 12.69
N HIS A 32 -10.20 8.66 12.79
CA HIS A 32 -9.14 8.00 13.55
C HIS A 32 -7.78 8.16 12.88
N TYR A 33 -7.70 7.97 11.55
CA TYR A 33 -6.47 8.23 10.80
C TYR A 33 -5.98 9.66 10.98
N ARG A 34 -6.85 10.65 10.81
CA ARG A 34 -6.52 12.06 11.03
C ARG A 34 -6.00 12.32 12.44
N ALA A 35 -6.72 11.84 13.47
CA ALA A 35 -6.30 12.01 14.86
C ALA A 35 -4.92 11.38 15.14
N VAL A 36 -4.60 10.27 14.46
CA VAL A 36 -3.29 9.64 14.57
C VAL A 36 -2.19 10.50 13.94
N VAL A 37 -2.41 11.02 12.73
CA VAL A 37 -1.46 11.90 12.06
C VAL A 37 -1.22 13.16 12.89
N ASP A 38 -2.29 13.85 13.30
CA ASP A 38 -2.21 15.10 14.07
C ASP A 38 -1.40 14.92 15.36
N ALA A 39 -1.63 13.83 16.09
CA ALA A 39 -0.91 13.58 17.34
C ALA A 39 0.54 13.10 17.14
N ILE A 40 0.87 12.37 16.06
CA ILE A 40 2.28 12.07 15.74
C ILE A 40 3.00 13.37 15.35
N ARG A 41 2.41 14.20 14.48
CA ARG A 41 2.98 15.49 14.08
C ARG A 41 3.23 16.43 15.25
N GLY A 42 2.31 16.48 16.22
CA GLY A 42 2.44 17.30 17.41
C GLY A 42 3.56 16.86 18.38
N GLY A 43 3.89 15.57 18.43
CA GLY A 43 4.91 15.02 19.34
C GLY A 43 6.26 14.70 18.69
N HIS A 44 6.28 14.39 17.40
CA HIS A 44 7.44 13.95 16.66
C HIS A 44 7.37 14.41 15.18
N PRO A 45 7.47 15.72 14.92
CA PRO A 45 7.14 16.31 13.61
C PRO A 45 8.00 15.81 12.44
N SER A 46 9.21 15.32 12.71
CA SER A 46 10.14 14.80 11.70
C SER A 46 9.91 13.33 11.30
N ALA A 47 8.97 12.61 11.95
CA ALA A 47 8.67 11.24 11.55
C ALA A 47 7.99 11.23 10.18
N ILE A 48 8.43 10.36 9.27
CA ILE A 48 7.68 10.05 8.06
C ILE A 48 6.45 9.22 8.47
N ILE A 49 5.26 9.63 8.03
CA ILE A 49 3.99 8.99 8.33
C ILE A 49 3.41 8.43 7.03
N GLU A 50 3.37 7.11 6.94
CA GLU A 50 2.66 6.39 5.89
C GLU A 50 1.34 5.86 6.42
N LEU A 51 0.24 6.10 5.71
CA LEU A 51 -1.04 5.49 6.01
C LEU A 51 -1.35 4.42 4.97
N LEU A 52 -1.65 3.20 5.42
CA LEU A 52 -2.24 2.14 4.60
C LEU A 52 -3.74 2.03 4.96
N ILE A 53 -4.59 2.52 4.06
CA ILE A 53 -6.03 2.67 4.31
C ILE A 53 -6.87 1.56 3.66
N PRO A 54 -8.06 1.24 4.21
CA PRO A 54 -9.11 0.54 3.49
C PRO A 54 -9.57 1.32 2.24
N ASP A 55 -10.47 0.74 1.44
CA ASP A 55 -10.99 1.41 0.25
C ASP A 55 -11.83 2.68 0.55
N MET A 56 -12.27 2.85 1.80
CA MET A 56 -13.16 3.92 2.26
C MET A 56 -14.47 3.99 1.44
N ARG A 57 -14.88 2.88 0.82
CA ARG A 57 -15.94 2.79 -0.20
C ARG A 57 -15.78 3.84 -1.31
N SER A 58 -14.54 4.26 -1.58
CA SER A 58 -14.20 5.35 -2.49
C SER A 58 -14.94 6.66 -2.17
N SER A 59 -15.29 6.89 -0.90
CA SER A 59 -15.94 8.12 -0.44
C SER A 59 -14.96 9.29 -0.52
N GLU A 60 -15.22 10.22 -1.44
CA GLU A 60 -14.40 11.43 -1.61
C GLU A 60 -14.33 12.26 -0.31
N HIS A 61 -15.40 12.30 0.48
CA HIS A 61 -15.41 13.05 1.75
C HIS A 61 -14.43 12.44 2.77
N GLU A 62 -14.45 11.12 2.94
CA GLU A 62 -13.57 10.45 3.89
C GLU A 62 -12.11 10.47 3.42
N LEU A 63 -11.88 10.27 2.12
CA LEU A 63 -10.55 10.37 1.51
C LEU A 63 -9.99 11.79 1.63
N LYS A 64 -10.82 12.82 1.44
CA LYS A 64 -10.42 14.22 1.64
C LYS A 64 -9.96 14.48 3.07
N SER A 65 -10.71 14.00 4.07
CA SER A 65 -10.32 14.14 5.48
C SER A 65 -8.95 13.53 5.77
N ILE A 66 -8.65 12.37 5.19
CA ILE A 66 -7.36 11.67 5.31
C ILE A 66 -6.26 12.42 4.58
N VAL A 67 -6.47 12.84 3.33
CA VAL A 67 -5.47 13.60 2.55
C VAL A 67 -5.12 14.90 3.27
N GLU A 68 -6.12 15.65 3.73
CA GLU A 68 -5.93 16.91 4.46
C GLU A 68 -5.28 16.73 5.85
N SER A 69 -5.15 15.49 6.36
CA SER A 69 -4.39 15.24 7.59
C SER A 69 -2.87 15.31 7.37
N GLY A 70 -2.40 15.26 6.11
CA GLY A 70 -0.99 15.44 5.76
C GLY A 70 -0.06 14.26 6.10
N PRO A 71 -0.41 13.00 5.76
CA PRO A 71 0.58 11.93 5.74
C PRO A 71 1.62 12.18 4.63
N ASP A 72 2.81 11.61 4.78
CA ASP A 72 3.86 11.70 3.75
C ASP A 72 3.63 10.71 2.59
N VAL A 73 3.02 9.56 2.90
CA VAL A 73 2.66 8.53 1.92
C VAL A 73 1.25 8.02 2.22
N LEU A 74 0.42 7.86 1.19
CA LEU A 74 -0.92 7.30 1.31
C LEU A 74 -1.07 6.06 0.42
N GLY A 75 -1.20 4.90 1.06
CA GLY A 75 -1.27 3.59 0.44
C GLY A 75 -2.67 2.99 0.46
N HIS A 76 -3.06 2.33 -0.63
CA HIS A 76 -4.20 1.43 -0.69
C HIS A 76 -3.88 0.26 -1.62
N ASN A 77 -3.99 -0.97 -1.12
CA ASN A 77 -3.51 -2.15 -1.83
C ASN A 77 -4.55 -2.72 -2.81
N ILE A 78 -4.08 -3.04 -4.02
CA ILE A 78 -4.85 -3.79 -5.01
C ILE A 78 -4.81 -5.31 -4.76
N GLU A 79 -3.78 -5.77 -4.05
CA GLU A 79 -3.51 -7.12 -3.57
C GLU A 79 -3.26 -8.19 -4.64
N THR A 80 -4.01 -8.20 -5.73
CA THR A 80 -3.89 -9.20 -6.80
C THR A 80 -4.42 -8.67 -8.14
N VAL A 81 -4.20 -9.41 -9.21
CA VAL A 81 -4.71 -9.10 -10.55
C VAL A 81 -6.23 -9.18 -10.65
N ARG A 82 -6.81 -8.47 -11.62
CA ARG A 82 -8.25 -8.32 -11.87
C ARG A 82 -9.04 -9.63 -11.80
N ARG A 83 -8.57 -10.69 -12.47
CA ARG A 83 -9.22 -12.01 -12.51
C ARG A 83 -9.33 -12.68 -11.13
N LEU A 84 -8.39 -12.41 -10.24
CA LEU A 84 -8.26 -13.10 -8.95
C LEU A 84 -8.86 -12.33 -7.77
N GLN A 85 -9.59 -11.23 -8.01
CA GLN A 85 -10.12 -10.39 -6.91
C GLN A 85 -11.13 -11.11 -6.01
N GLY A 86 -11.69 -12.25 -6.44
CA GLY A 86 -12.55 -13.10 -5.60
C GLY A 86 -11.87 -13.65 -4.34
N ILE A 87 -10.56 -13.46 -4.18
CA ILE A 87 -9.83 -13.80 -2.95
C ILE A 87 -10.03 -12.78 -1.81
N ARG A 88 -10.49 -11.56 -2.13
CA ARG A 88 -10.68 -10.45 -1.19
C ARG A 88 -12.12 -10.39 -0.69
N ASP A 89 -12.39 -9.46 0.22
CA ASP A 89 -13.76 -9.06 0.54
C ASP A 89 -14.46 -8.61 -0.77
N PRO A 90 -15.64 -9.14 -1.12
CA PRO A 90 -16.35 -8.77 -2.35
C PRO A 90 -16.67 -7.28 -2.49
N ARG A 91 -16.65 -6.53 -1.38
CA ARG A 91 -16.86 -5.07 -1.38
C ARG A 91 -15.63 -4.31 -1.84
N SER A 92 -14.44 -4.88 -1.68
CA SER A 92 -13.18 -4.29 -2.14
C SER A 92 -12.85 -4.79 -3.55
N THR A 93 -13.36 -4.06 -4.54
CA THR A 93 -13.18 -4.42 -5.96
C THR A 93 -11.91 -3.82 -6.55
N TYR A 94 -11.43 -4.40 -7.65
CA TYR A 94 -10.30 -3.86 -8.42
C TYR A 94 -10.51 -2.40 -8.80
N GLU A 95 -11.67 -2.08 -9.38
CA GLU A 95 -12.00 -0.73 -9.82
C GLU A 95 -12.20 0.23 -8.64
N GLY A 96 -12.76 -0.25 -7.52
CA GLY A 96 -12.84 0.54 -6.30
C GLY A 96 -11.46 0.93 -5.77
N THR A 97 -10.50 0.00 -5.79
CA THR A 97 -9.11 0.31 -5.44
C THR A 97 -8.51 1.37 -6.35
N LEU A 98 -8.66 1.22 -7.68
CA LEU A 98 -8.15 2.22 -8.63
C LEU A 98 -8.82 3.58 -8.46
N GLU A 99 -10.13 3.62 -8.24
CA GLU A 99 -10.86 4.88 -8.03
C GLU A 99 -10.45 5.56 -6.73
N THR A 100 -10.19 4.80 -5.66
CA THR A 100 -9.65 5.34 -4.41
C THR A 100 -8.28 6.01 -4.64
N LEU A 101 -7.38 5.36 -5.40
CA LEU A 101 -6.07 5.92 -5.74
C LEU A 101 -6.18 7.17 -6.63
N ARG A 102 -7.05 7.15 -7.66
CA ARG A 102 -7.35 8.32 -8.51
C ARG A 102 -7.91 9.47 -7.70
N THR A 103 -8.82 9.20 -6.77
CA THR A 103 -9.45 10.22 -5.92
C THR A 103 -8.42 10.88 -5.01
N ILE A 104 -7.49 10.11 -4.42
CA ILE A 104 -6.37 10.67 -3.65
C ILE A 104 -5.57 11.66 -4.52
N LYS A 105 -5.23 11.27 -5.75
CA LYS A 105 -4.49 12.12 -6.68
C LYS A 105 -5.27 13.33 -7.19
N ARG A 106 -6.60 13.23 -7.29
CA ARG A 106 -7.47 14.36 -7.62
C ARG A 106 -7.52 15.39 -6.47
N LEU A 107 -7.53 14.92 -5.23
CA LEU A 107 -7.54 15.75 -4.03
C LEU A 107 -6.20 16.42 -3.77
N ASP A 108 -5.10 15.69 -3.96
CA ASP A 108 -3.73 16.20 -3.88
C ASP A 108 -2.83 15.49 -4.90
N PRO A 109 -2.52 16.14 -6.04
CA PRO A 109 -1.63 15.58 -7.05
C PRO A 109 -0.21 15.26 -6.55
N SER A 110 0.25 15.95 -5.49
CA SER A 110 1.58 15.81 -4.91
C SER A 110 1.70 14.68 -3.89
N MET A 111 0.58 14.17 -3.38
CA MET A 111 0.53 13.10 -2.37
C MET A 111 1.20 11.83 -2.90
N MET A 112 2.26 11.35 -2.25
CA MET A 112 2.92 10.10 -2.65
C MET A 112 1.98 8.92 -2.42
N THR A 113 1.61 8.22 -3.49
CA THR A 113 0.68 7.08 -3.44
C THR A 113 1.38 5.74 -3.54
N LYS A 114 0.91 4.76 -2.78
CA LYS A 114 1.47 3.40 -2.75
C LYS A 114 0.42 2.32 -2.94
N SER A 115 0.78 1.24 -3.62
CA SER A 115 -0.02 0.01 -3.63
C SER A 115 0.86 -1.23 -3.53
N SER A 116 0.25 -2.40 -3.37
CA SER A 116 0.97 -3.66 -3.37
C SER A 116 0.23 -4.78 -4.07
N LEU A 117 0.99 -5.73 -4.62
CA LEU A 117 0.52 -7.00 -5.16
C LEU A 117 1.21 -8.16 -4.41
N MET A 118 0.42 -9.18 -4.09
CA MET A 118 0.91 -10.48 -3.67
C MET A 118 0.99 -11.40 -4.89
N LEU A 119 2.14 -12.03 -5.07
CA LEU A 119 2.40 -12.98 -6.15
C LEU A 119 2.37 -14.43 -5.64
N GLY A 120 2.15 -15.39 -6.53
CA GLY A 120 2.03 -16.80 -6.20
C GLY A 120 0.60 -17.24 -5.88
N LEU A 121 -0.40 -16.50 -6.33
CA LEU A 121 -1.83 -16.79 -6.18
C LEU A 121 -2.44 -17.41 -7.45
N GLY A 122 -1.65 -17.56 -8.52
CA GLY A 122 -2.06 -18.09 -9.82
C GLY A 122 -2.33 -17.00 -10.86
N GLU A 123 -1.84 -15.79 -10.61
CA GLU A 123 -1.75 -14.72 -11.59
C GLU A 123 -0.74 -15.08 -12.68
N ARG A 124 -1.00 -14.66 -13.91
CA ARG A 124 -0.02 -14.77 -15.00
C ARG A 124 0.83 -13.50 -15.06
N TYR A 125 2.03 -13.64 -15.62
CA TYR A 125 2.98 -12.54 -15.76
C TYR A 125 2.40 -11.32 -16.54
N ASP A 126 1.66 -11.57 -17.62
CA ASP A 126 0.97 -10.55 -18.41
C ASP A 126 -0.11 -9.80 -17.59
N GLU A 127 -0.84 -10.51 -16.73
CA GLU A 127 -1.84 -9.90 -15.85
C GLU A 127 -1.19 -9.01 -14.78
N VAL A 128 0.00 -9.38 -14.30
CA VAL A 128 0.75 -8.54 -13.36
C VAL A 128 1.20 -7.25 -14.05
N ILE A 129 1.70 -7.32 -15.29
CA ILE A 129 2.07 -6.13 -16.06
C ILE A 129 0.86 -5.24 -16.32
N GLU A 130 -0.28 -5.82 -16.72
CA GLU A 130 -1.54 -5.08 -16.89
C GLU A 130 -1.91 -4.34 -15.59
N THR A 131 -1.86 -5.03 -14.44
CA THR A 131 -2.15 -4.41 -13.15
C THR A 131 -1.15 -3.32 -12.76
N LEU A 132 0.13 -3.47 -13.08
CA LEU A 132 1.12 -2.41 -12.88
C LEU A 132 0.80 -1.18 -13.74
N GLY A 133 0.40 -1.38 -15.00
CA GLY A 133 -0.06 -0.32 -15.89
C GLY A 133 -1.28 0.42 -15.33
N ASP A 134 -2.32 -0.33 -14.93
CA ASP A 134 -3.54 0.21 -14.34
C ASP A 134 -3.24 1.05 -13.08
N LEU A 135 -2.34 0.57 -12.21
CA LEU A 135 -1.91 1.31 -11.02
C LEU A 135 -1.19 2.61 -11.38
N ARG A 136 -0.33 2.60 -12.41
CA ARG A 136 0.34 3.82 -12.90
C ARG A 136 -0.65 4.82 -13.47
N GLU A 137 -1.61 4.37 -14.27
CA GLU A 137 -2.68 5.22 -14.81
C GLU A 137 -3.56 5.80 -13.71
N ALA A 138 -3.78 5.07 -12.62
CA ALA A 138 -4.45 5.59 -11.42
C ALA A 138 -3.58 6.58 -10.61
N GLY A 139 -2.34 6.82 -11.03
CA GLY A 139 -1.42 7.77 -10.40
C GLY A 139 -0.62 7.19 -9.23
N THR A 140 -0.51 5.86 -9.11
CA THR A 140 0.27 5.19 -8.05
C THR A 140 1.76 5.35 -8.29
N GLU A 141 2.50 5.97 -7.37
CA GLU A 141 3.93 6.25 -7.56
C GLU A 141 4.86 5.17 -7.01
N MET A 142 4.38 4.37 -6.06
CA MET A 142 5.17 3.38 -5.34
C MET A 142 4.47 2.03 -5.40
N VAL A 143 5.20 0.97 -5.71
CA VAL A 143 4.63 -0.39 -5.73
C VAL A 143 5.49 -1.38 -4.96
N VAL A 144 4.82 -2.24 -4.21
CA VAL A 144 5.44 -3.37 -3.53
C VAL A 144 4.91 -4.68 -4.11
N MET A 145 5.80 -5.56 -4.55
CA MET A 145 5.47 -6.91 -5.03
C MET A 145 6.14 -7.94 -4.13
N GLY A 146 5.33 -8.78 -3.48
CA GLY A 146 5.81 -9.76 -2.50
C GLY A 146 5.19 -11.14 -2.68
N GLN A 147 5.83 -12.19 -2.17
CA GLN A 147 5.27 -13.54 -2.23
C GLN A 147 4.08 -13.66 -1.27
N TYR A 148 2.97 -14.22 -1.77
CA TYR A 148 1.89 -14.70 -0.93
C TYR A 148 2.40 -15.85 -0.06
N LEU A 149 2.37 -15.63 1.25
CA LEU A 149 2.65 -16.66 2.24
C LEU A 149 1.36 -16.98 2.96
N ARG A 150 0.90 -18.21 2.81
CA ARG A 150 -0.34 -18.68 3.42
C ARG A 150 -0.29 -18.54 4.95
N PRO A 151 -1.20 -17.77 5.56
CA PRO A 151 -1.35 -17.76 7.01
C PRO A 151 -1.77 -19.14 7.51
N ARG A 152 -1.44 -19.50 8.77
CA ARG A 152 -1.76 -20.81 9.35
C ARG A 152 -3.24 -21.24 9.17
N ASN A 153 -4.16 -20.29 9.20
CA ASN A 153 -5.61 -20.52 9.04
C ASN A 153 -6.15 -19.99 7.70
N GLY A 154 -5.27 -19.71 6.74
CA GLY A 154 -5.63 -19.18 5.42
C GLY A 154 -6.32 -20.22 4.55
N ARG A 155 -7.42 -19.83 3.91
CA ARG A 155 -8.17 -20.71 3.00
C ARG A 155 -7.54 -20.82 1.62
N LEU A 156 -6.75 -19.83 1.22
CA LEU A 156 -6.09 -19.80 -0.08
C LEU A 156 -4.79 -20.60 -0.01
N GLU A 157 -4.58 -21.45 -1.00
CA GLU A 157 -3.32 -22.17 -1.18
C GLU A 157 -2.30 -21.29 -1.90
N VAL A 158 -1.01 -21.55 -1.66
CA VAL A 158 0.04 -20.99 -2.49
C VAL A 158 0.02 -21.73 -3.82
N HIS A 159 -0.20 -21.01 -4.92
CA HIS A 159 -0.18 -21.59 -6.27
C HIS A 159 1.26 -21.88 -6.70
N GLU A 160 2.16 -20.92 -6.48
CA GLU A 160 3.58 -21.07 -6.77
C GLU A 160 4.44 -20.19 -5.86
N TYR A 161 5.71 -20.59 -5.71
CA TYR A 161 6.74 -19.73 -5.13
C TYR A 161 7.48 -19.06 -6.29
N VAL A 162 7.27 -17.76 -6.45
CA VAL A 162 7.82 -16.98 -7.54
C VAL A 162 9.33 -16.88 -7.37
N SER A 163 10.07 -17.12 -8.45
CA SER A 163 11.53 -17.10 -8.43
C SER A 163 12.08 -15.68 -8.21
N PRO A 164 13.26 -15.53 -7.59
CA PRO A 164 13.93 -14.22 -7.50
C PRO A 164 14.12 -13.54 -8.86
N GLU A 165 14.40 -14.30 -9.91
CA GLU A 165 14.54 -13.79 -11.28
C GLU A 165 13.24 -13.15 -11.79
N THR A 166 12.08 -13.76 -11.52
CA THR A 166 10.79 -13.19 -11.89
C THR A 166 10.51 -11.90 -11.12
N PHE A 167 10.81 -11.84 -9.82
CA PHE A 167 10.71 -10.59 -9.04
C PHE A 167 11.61 -9.48 -9.61
N GLN A 168 12.83 -9.82 -10.04
CA GLN A 168 13.75 -8.86 -10.66
C GLN A 168 13.21 -8.35 -12.00
N LYS A 169 12.68 -9.24 -12.85
CA LYS A 169 12.04 -8.85 -14.12
C LYS A 169 10.87 -7.92 -13.88
N LEU A 170 9.93 -8.29 -13.00
CA LEU A 170 8.80 -7.43 -12.66
C LEU A 170 9.24 -6.09 -12.05
N SER A 171 10.34 -6.07 -11.29
CA SER A 171 10.90 -4.83 -10.78
C SER A 171 11.33 -3.89 -11.90
N GLN A 172 11.99 -4.42 -12.94
CA GLN A 172 12.41 -3.64 -14.10
C GLN A 172 11.20 -3.13 -14.88
N GLU A 173 10.21 -4.00 -15.15
CA GLU A 173 8.97 -3.61 -15.84
C GLU A 173 8.23 -2.48 -15.10
N ALA A 174 8.13 -2.56 -13.77
CA ALA A 174 7.54 -1.49 -12.96
C ALA A 174 8.35 -0.17 -13.07
N GLN A 175 9.67 -0.24 -13.04
CA GLN A 175 10.52 0.95 -13.22
C GLN A 175 10.32 1.57 -14.62
N ASP A 176 10.24 0.73 -15.66
CA ASP A 176 10.05 1.16 -17.04
C ASP A 176 8.65 1.78 -17.26
N LEU A 177 7.64 1.32 -16.53
CA LEU A 177 6.30 1.94 -16.44
C LEU A 177 6.29 3.26 -15.62
N GLY A 178 7.43 3.65 -15.04
CA GLY A 178 7.63 4.93 -14.38
C GLY A 178 7.17 4.99 -12.92
N PHE A 179 7.14 3.86 -12.20
CA PHE A 179 7.04 3.89 -10.74
C PHE A 179 8.29 4.57 -10.17
N ARG A 180 8.11 5.49 -9.21
CA ARG A 180 9.22 6.20 -8.55
C ARG A 180 10.00 5.31 -7.60
N GLN A 181 9.30 4.40 -6.91
CA GLN A 181 9.91 3.43 -6.00
C GLN A 181 9.27 2.07 -6.20
N VAL A 182 10.10 1.04 -6.30
CA VAL A 182 9.68 -0.35 -6.49
C VAL A 182 10.38 -1.22 -5.47
N ALA A 183 9.62 -1.95 -4.66
CA ALA A 183 10.14 -3.02 -3.82
C ALA A 183 9.59 -4.35 -4.30
N SER A 184 10.46 -5.19 -4.86
CA SER A 184 10.07 -6.48 -5.46
C SER A 184 10.91 -7.60 -4.88
N GLY A 185 10.29 -8.57 -4.24
CA GLY A 185 11.00 -9.75 -3.73
C GLY A 185 10.17 -10.62 -2.80
N PRO A 186 10.61 -11.87 -2.51
CA PRO A 186 9.80 -12.84 -1.79
C PRO A 186 9.33 -12.37 -0.41
N LEU A 187 10.17 -11.63 0.31
CA LEU A 187 9.89 -11.17 1.68
C LEU A 187 9.30 -9.75 1.75
N MET A 188 9.03 -9.13 0.60
CA MET A 188 8.49 -7.77 0.57
C MET A 188 7.03 -7.76 1.06
N ARG A 189 6.71 -6.69 1.79
CA ARG A 189 5.39 -6.44 2.39
C ARG A 189 5.02 -4.98 2.19
N SER A 190 3.73 -4.67 2.17
CA SER A 190 3.25 -3.30 1.97
C SER A 190 3.85 -2.30 2.97
N SER A 191 4.20 -2.71 4.20
CA SER A 191 4.87 -1.85 5.19
C SER A 191 6.39 -1.77 5.05
N TYR A 192 6.99 -2.45 4.06
CA TYR A 192 8.43 -2.34 3.82
C TYR A 192 8.76 -0.88 3.45
N PRO A 193 9.73 -0.24 4.12
CA PRO A 193 10.12 1.12 3.79
C PRO A 193 10.64 1.17 2.35
N THR A 194 9.90 1.82 1.48
CA THR A 194 10.31 2.13 0.10
C THR A 194 11.03 3.47 0.02
N ALA A 195 10.79 4.37 0.99
CA ALA A 195 11.54 5.60 1.15
C ALA A 195 13.03 5.29 1.35
N GLU A 196 13.86 5.96 0.55
CA GLU A 196 15.31 5.74 0.36
C GLU A 196 16.01 5.17 1.60
N ARG A 197 16.42 3.91 1.48
CA ARG A 197 17.61 3.43 2.17
C ARG A 197 18.80 3.86 1.32
N ASP A 198 19.56 4.83 1.83
CA ASP A 198 20.91 5.16 1.37
C ASP A 198 21.95 4.06 1.76
N ASP A 199 21.48 2.85 2.11
CA ASP A 199 22.34 1.73 2.46
C ASP A 199 22.51 0.81 1.26
N LYS A 200 23.75 0.74 0.76
CA LYS A 200 24.27 -0.11 -0.31
C LYS A 200 24.22 -1.62 -0.01
N GLU A 201 23.18 -2.11 0.65
CA GLU A 201 22.96 -3.53 0.88
C GLU A 201 21.50 -3.86 0.60
N THR A 202 21.19 -4.03 -0.69
CA THR A 202 20.14 -4.96 -1.07
C THR A 202 20.67 -6.35 -0.72
N PRO A 203 20.05 -7.10 0.23
CA PRO A 203 20.44 -8.49 0.40
C PRO A 203 19.95 -9.25 -0.82
N THR A 204 20.87 -9.49 -1.76
CA THR A 204 20.74 -10.57 -2.72
C THR A 204 20.72 -11.88 -1.93
N CYS A 205 19.54 -12.50 -1.84
CA CYS A 205 19.43 -13.94 -1.63
C CYS A 205 19.18 -14.60 -2.98
#